data_AF-A0A067SZ62-F1
#
_entry.id   AF-A0A067SZ62-F1
#
_cell.length_a   1.000
_cell.length_b   1.000
_cell.length_c   1.000
_cell.angle_alpha   90.00
_cell.angle_beta   90.00
_cell.angle_gamma   90.00
#
_symmetry.space_group_name_H-M   'P 1'
#
loop_
_entity.id
_entity.type
_entity.pdbx_description
1 polymer ?
#
loop_
_entity_poly.entity_id
_entity_poly.type
_entity_poly.pdbx_seq_one_letter_code
_entity_poly.pdbx_strand_id
1 'polypeptide(L)'
;MDSLNDILQRLLQRLPSPGEALEALRHVPPVAAIAGGLLAWVVLVRALRWRRYNAIHRQYGPKWDNGRGTITPEEAQKITMVSTMYDMPLLLNYAVAFALFKTYAVPSISKLLCATKELKSKDTISKRYADTELMVATFFGCPISGFLDPEFHLTNTGPNQKPAEDPRAMIALARTKYMHSKYKIAWARRYGWRNLSPLECHAFYVCWAEIGRRMAIQDIPDSFEALEEWSKEYERQNMVPADSNHELAGYTLDELLCAMPEAFGLKAFGVRVSVCLMDDIVREGMMYPKQPWLLKASVRGLLAGVGFFQRWFMLPRRQSSPGYPVDIRLPEEDANGGCPRLYPNKWAARPWYRPEPTSTFGYYKEKLLVKVGWYTEMPGPHLRSSGYRIEEMGPLKFENAGHEDVMREAARMLGCPITGPWSLEGRKGT
;
A
#
# COMPACT_ATOMS: atom_id res chain seq x y z
N MET A 1 -3.76 43.48 -14.56
CA MET A 1 -2.46 42.79 -14.60
C MET A 1 -1.31 43.74 -14.28
N ASP A 2 -1.37 45.01 -14.68
CA ASP A 2 -0.26 45.97 -14.50
C ASP A 2 0.02 46.37 -13.05
N SER A 3 -0.99 46.45 -12.19
CA SER A 3 -0.83 46.78 -10.77
C SER A 3 -0.02 45.72 -9.99
N LEU A 4 -0.14 44.44 -10.34
CA LEU A 4 0.55 43.35 -9.66
C LEU A 4 2.03 43.26 -10.08
N ASN A 5 2.32 43.62 -11.34
CA ASN A 5 3.68 43.73 -11.87
C ASN A 5 4.44 44.91 -11.27
N ASP A 6 3.79 46.06 -11.09
CA ASP A 6 4.43 47.25 -10.48
C ASP A 6 4.76 47.00 -8.99
N ILE A 7 3.88 46.30 -8.26
CA ILE A 7 4.14 45.86 -6.88
C ILE A 7 5.32 44.86 -6.82
N LEU A 8 5.36 43.89 -7.74
CA LEU A 8 6.46 42.92 -7.83
C LEU A 8 7.79 43.58 -8.18
N GLN A 9 7.81 44.54 -9.11
CA GLN A 9 9.02 45.28 -9.47
C GLN A 9 9.56 46.11 -8.32
N ARG A 10 8.69 46.80 -7.57
CA ARG A 10 9.10 47.56 -6.37
C ARG A 10 9.61 46.67 -5.25
N LEU A 11 9.07 45.46 -5.11
CA LEU A 11 9.57 44.46 -4.16
C LEU A 11 10.93 43.90 -4.59
N LEU A 12 11.12 43.62 -5.88
CA LEU A 12 12.37 43.12 -6.44
C LEU A 12 13.50 44.17 -6.35
N GLN A 13 13.18 45.46 -6.52
CA GLN A 13 14.14 46.57 -6.34
C GLN A 13 14.58 46.78 -4.88
N ARG A 14 13.83 46.26 -3.90
CA ARG A 14 14.17 46.32 -2.47
C ARG A 14 14.98 45.11 -1.98
N LEU A 15 15.23 44.12 -2.84
CA LEU A 15 16.07 42.99 -2.47
C LEU A 15 17.55 43.41 -2.56
N PRO A 16 18.37 43.06 -1.56
CA PRO A 16 19.80 43.36 -1.58
C PRO A 16 20.47 42.72 -2.80
N SER A 17 21.47 43.39 -3.34
CA SER A 17 22.27 42.84 -4.44
C SER A 17 22.97 41.53 -3.99
N PRO A 18 23.28 40.60 -4.91
CA PRO A 18 23.94 39.35 -4.54
C PRO A 18 25.25 39.54 -3.76
N GLY A 19 25.96 40.64 -4.01
CA GLY A 19 27.18 41.02 -3.29
C GLY A 19 26.92 41.45 -1.84
N GLU A 20 25.93 42.31 -1.61
CA GLU A 20 25.53 42.76 -0.26
C GLU A 20 24.98 41.62 0.59
N ALA A 21 24.23 40.69 -0.03
CA ALA A 21 23.74 39.49 0.65
C ALA A 21 24.89 38.57 1.09
N LEU A 22 25.90 38.39 0.25
CA LEU A 22 27.09 37.58 0.56
C LEU A 22 27.95 38.22 1.66
N GLU A 23 28.07 39.54 1.67
CA GLU A 23 28.81 40.27 2.70
C GLU A 23 28.08 40.24 4.04
N ALA A 24 26.76 40.44 4.05
CA ALA A 24 25.93 40.28 5.24
C ALA A 24 26.03 38.86 5.83
N LEU A 25 26.06 37.83 4.98
CA LEU A 25 26.21 36.43 5.40
C LEU A 25 27.57 36.12 6.03
N ARG A 26 28.64 36.85 5.67
CA ARG A 26 29.98 36.68 6.29
C ARG A 26 30.03 37.15 7.74
N HIS A 27 29.17 38.09 8.13
CA HIS A 27 29.11 38.64 9.49
C HIS A 27 28.11 37.95 10.42
N VAL A 28 27.39 36.94 9.93
CA VAL A 28 26.44 36.17 10.75
C VAL A 28 27.23 35.24 11.69
N PRO A 29 26.99 35.28 13.02
CA PRO A 29 27.65 34.35 13.93
C PRO A 29 27.27 32.90 13.57
N PRO A 30 28.21 31.94 13.65
CA PRO A 30 27.98 30.56 13.21
C PRO A 30 26.71 29.91 13.80
N VAL A 31 26.39 30.22 15.06
CA VAL A 31 25.17 29.74 15.73
C VAL A 31 23.90 30.27 15.06
N ALA A 32 23.87 31.55 14.66
CA ALA A 32 22.74 32.13 13.95
C ALA A 32 22.62 31.60 12.52
N ALA A 33 23.73 31.34 11.84
CA ALA A 33 23.73 30.72 10.52
C ALA A 33 23.17 29.29 10.57
N ILE A 34 23.57 28.49 11.56
CA ILE A 34 23.04 27.13 11.78
C ILE A 34 21.55 27.19 12.13
N ALA A 35 21.14 28.06 13.06
CA ALA A 35 19.75 28.21 13.44
C ALA A 35 18.86 28.67 12.27
N GLY A 36 19.34 29.63 11.47
CA GLY A 36 18.69 30.09 10.25
C GLY A 36 18.57 28.99 9.20
N GLY A 37 19.63 28.20 9.00
CA GLY A 37 19.61 27.03 8.11
C GLY A 37 18.62 25.96 8.55
N LEU A 38 18.56 25.64 9.84
CA LEU A 38 17.59 24.70 10.40
C LEU A 38 16.15 25.20 10.26
N LEU A 39 15.92 26.49 10.53
CA LEU A 39 14.60 27.11 10.36
C LEU A 39 14.17 27.08 8.89
N ALA A 40 15.05 27.49 7.98
CA ALA A 40 14.81 27.46 6.53
C ALA A 40 14.51 26.03 6.05
N TRP A 41 15.26 25.04 6.53
CA TRP A 41 15.02 23.62 6.23
C TRP A 41 13.64 23.16 6.71
N VAL A 42 13.28 23.47 7.95
CA VAL A 42 11.97 23.10 8.51
C VAL A 42 10.81 23.77 7.75
N VAL A 43 10.96 25.04 7.39
CA VAL A 43 9.97 25.77 6.57
C VAL A 43 9.83 25.13 5.19
N LEU A 44 10.95 24.82 4.53
CA LEU A 44 10.97 24.15 3.22
C LEU A 44 10.29 22.78 3.30
N VAL A 45 10.66 21.94 4.27
CA VAL A 45 10.07 20.62 4.48
C VAL A 45 8.57 20.74 4.70
N ARG A 46 8.11 21.70 5.53
CA ARG A 46 6.68 21.93 5.75
C ARG A 46 5.96 22.36 4.48
N ALA A 47 6.47 23.35 3.77
CA ALA A 47 5.82 23.85 2.57
C ALA A 47 5.67 22.73 1.52
N LEU A 48 6.72 21.94 1.31
CA LEU A 48 6.71 20.87 0.31
C LEU A 48 5.85 19.67 0.72
N ARG A 49 5.86 19.27 2.01
CA ARG A 49 5.06 18.12 2.48
C ARG A 49 3.56 18.35 2.37
N TRP A 50 3.10 19.54 2.76
CA TRP A 50 1.67 19.85 2.74
C TRP A 50 1.15 20.22 1.35
N ARG A 51 2.02 20.40 0.36
CA ARG A 51 1.65 20.80 -1.00
C ARG A 51 0.63 19.85 -1.65
N ARG A 52 0.89 18.54 -1.61
CA ARG A 52 0.01 17.53 -2.22
C ARG A 52 -1.31 17.39 -1.46
N TYR A 53 -1.22 17.31 -0.14
CA TYR A 53 -2.38 17.30 0.74
C TYR A 53 -3.30 18.50 0.45
N ASN A 54 -2.75 19.72 0.44
CA ASN A 54 -3.51 20.94 0.19
C ASN A 54 -4.10 20.98 -1.22
N ALA A 55 -3.39 20.47 -2.23
CA ALA A 55 -3.89 20.41 -3.60
C ALA A 55 -5.14 19.52 -3.71
N ILE A 56 -5.09 18.31 -3.16
CA ILE A 56 -6.24 17.39 -3.12
C ILE A 56 -7.42 17.99 -2.36
N HIS A 57 -7.18 18.61 -1.20
CA HIS A 57 -8.25 19.21 -0.39
C HIS A 57 -8.88 20.43 -1.05
N ARG A 58 -8.10 21.23 -1.80
CA ARG A 58 -8.65 22.34 -2.59
C ARG A 58 -9.52 21.85 -3.74
N GLN A 59 -9.13 20.75 -4.38
CA GLN A 59 -9.86 20.17 -5.51
C GLN A 59 -11.15 19.50 -5.07
N TYR A 60 -11.09 18.61 -4.07
CA TYR A 60 -12.22 17.74 -3.70
C TYR A 60 -12.98 18.21 -2.44
N GLY A 61 -12.42 19.11 -1.63
CA GLY A 61 -13.08 19.65 -0.45
C GLY A 61 -14.43 20.32 -0.74
N PRO A 62 -14.53 21.22 -1.74
CA PRO A 62 -15.81 21.84 -2.10
C PRO A 62 -16.84 20.82 -2.61
N LYS A 63 -16.40 19.80 -3.35
CA LYS A 63 -17.27 18.73 -3.87
C LYS A 63 -17.80 17.83 -2.75
N TRP A 64 -16.95 17.53 -1.76
CA TRP A 64 -17.32 16.70 -0.61
C TRP A 64 -18.30 17.39 0.35
N ASP A 65 -18.19 18.72 0.50
CA ASP A 65 -19.05 19.55 1.36
C ASP A 65 -19.34 18.93 2.75
N ASN A 66 -18.28 18.60 3.48
CA ASN A 66 -18.37 18.01 4.83
C ASN A 66 -19.20 16.72 4.92
N GLY A 67 -19.22 15.93 3.84
CA GLY A 67 -19.94 14.65 3.78
C GLY A 67 -21.35 14.76 3.20
N ARG A 68 -21.80 15.96 2.82
CA ARG A 68 -23.09 16.17 2.15
C ARG A 68 -23.02 15.96 0.64
N GLY A 69 -21.85 16.16 0.05
CA GLY A 69 -21.61 15.93 -1.36
C GLY A 69 -21.15 14.51 -1.68
N THR A 70 -21.19 14.16 -2.97
CA THR A 70 -20.80 12.83 -3.45
C THR A 70 -19.40 12.84 -4.06
N ILE A 71 -18.61 11.81 -3.76
CA ILE A 71 -17.29 11.54 -4.35
C ILE A 71 -17.40 10.22 -5.08
N THR A 72 -16.95 10.15 -6.34
CA THR A 72 -16.97 8.89 -7.11
C THR A 72 -15.87 7.93 -6.64
N PRO A 73 -15.96 6.62 -6.89
CA PRO A 73 -14.90 5.68 -6.55
C PRO A 73 -13.51 6.03 -7.13
N GLU A 74 -13.45 6.60 -8.33
CA GLU A 74 -12.23 7.03 -9.00
C GLU A 74 -11.60 8.26 -8.31
N GLU A 75 -12.43 9.21 -7.90
CA GLU A 75 -11.99 10.37 -7.12
C GLU A 75 -11.53 9.94 -5.72
N ALA A 76 -12.27 9.04 -5.08
CA ALA A 76 -11.91 8.45 -3.82
C ALA A 76 -10.56 7.71 -3.91
N GLN A 77 -10.31 7.01 -5.02
CA GLN A 77 -9.04 6.34 -5.30
C GLN A 77 -7.90 7.37 -5.40
N LYS A 78 -8.09 8.46 -6.17
CA LYS A 78 -7.11 9.55 -6.29
C LYS A 78 -6.78 10.21 -4.94
N ILE A 79 -7.79 10.48 -4.12
CA ILE A 79 -7.61 11.05 -2.77
C ILE A 79 -6.79 10.09 -1.90
N THR A 80 -7.16 8.81 -1.89
CA THR A 80 -6.52 7.75 -1.10
C THR A 80 -5.06 7.52 -1.49
N MET A 81 -4.75 7.58 -2.79
CA MET A 81 -3.39 7.42 -3.33
C MET A 81 -2.39 8.41 -2.76
N VAL A 82 -2.80 9.63 -2.39
CA VAL A 82 -1.87 10.60 -1.79
C VAL A 82 -1.33 10.11 -0.45
N SER A 83 -2.21 9.57 0.38
CA SER A 83 -1.85 9.01 1.67
C SER A 83 -1.01 7.74 1.53
N THR A 84 -1.43 6.83 0.64
CA THR A 84 -0.82 5.50 0.46
C THR A 84 0.49 5.51 -0.30
N MET A 85 0.70 6.43 -1.23
CA MET A 85 1.90 6.47 -2.07
C MET A 85 2.93 7.48 -1.60
N TYR A 86 2.51 8.66 -1.13
CA TYR A 86 3.45 9.75 -0.90
C TYR A 86 3.69 10.02 0.57
N ASP A 87 2.62 10.09 1.36
CA ASP A 87 2.73 10.53 2.74
C ASP A 87 3.25 9.41 3.63
N MET A 88 2.55 8.26 3.66
CA MET A 88 2.78 7.18 4.65
C MET A 88 2.88 5.77 4.02
N PRO A 89 3.55 5.56 2.87
CA PRO A 89 3.58 4.26 2.18
C PRO A 89 4.13 3.12 3.02
N LEU A 90 5.24 3.31 3.74
CA LEU A 90 5.80 2.24 4.58
C LEU A 90 4.85 1.89 5.73
N LEU A 91 4.30 2.90 6.40
CA LEU A 91 3.38 2.67 7.50
C LEU A 91 2.08 2.00 7.02
N LEU A 92 1.52 2.46 5.91
CA LEU A 92 0.29 1.91 5.36
C LEU A 92 0.48 0.51 4.77
N ASN A 93 1.67 0.19 4.27
CA ASN A 93 2.03 -1.16 3.89
C ASN A 93 2.07 -2.10 5.12
N TYR A 94 2.80 -1.73 6.18
CA TYR A 94 2.82 -2.52 7.42
C TYR A 94 1.45 -2.57 8.12
N ALA A 95 0.62 -1.54 7.98
CA ALA A 95 -0.75 -1.56 8.46
C ALA A 95 -1.58 -2.68 7.82
N VAL A 96 -1.44 -2.84 6.49
CA VAL A 96 -2.11 -3.92 5.75
C VAL A 96 -1.62 -5.28 6.26
N ALA A 97 -0.30 -5.43 6.43
CA ALA A 97 0.32 -6.62 7.01
C ALA A 97 -0.28 -6.97 8.37
N PHE A 98 -0.36 -5.98 9.26
CA PHE A 98 -0.76 -6.21 10.64
C PHE A 98 -2.24 -6.51 10.81
N ALA A 99 -3.09 -6.11 9.88
CA ALA A 99 -4.50 -6.40 10.03
C ALA A 99 -4.93 -7.72 9.38
N LEU A 100 -3.97 -8.48 8.82
CA LEU A 100 -4.09 -9.93 8.77
C LEU A 100 -4.27 -10.53 10.17
N PHE A 101 -3.56 -10.03 11.19
CA PHE A 101 -3.75 -10.53 12.57
C PHE A 101 -5.17 -10.31 13.10
N LYS A 102 -5.89 -9.28 12.62
CA LYS A 102 -7.30 -9.09 12.97
C LYS A 102 -8.16 -10.24 12.45
N THR A 103 -7.93 -10.70 11.23
CA THR A 103 -8.71 -11.82 10.68
C THR A 103 -8.33 -13.14 11.36
N TYR A 104 -7.08 -13.28 11.79
CA TYR A 104 -6.62 -14.46 12.53
C TYR A 104 -7.22 -14.57 13.93
N ALA A 105 -7.64 -13.46 14.53
CA ALA A 105 -8.28 -13.46 15.85
C ALA A 105 -9.73 -13.97 15.84
N VAL A 106 -10.31 -14.27 14.66
CA VAL A 106 -11.67 -14.81 14.54
C VAL A 106 -11.61 -16.31 14.21
N PRO A 107 -12.10 -17.21 15.09
CA PRO A 107 -11.90 -18.65 14.93
C PRO A 107 -12.47 -19.26 13.64
N SER A 108 -13.60 -18.76 13.14
CA SER A 108 -14.19 -19.26 11.88
C SER A 108 -13.26 -19.01 10.69
N ILE A 109 -12.52 -17.89 10.72
CA ILE A 109 -11.55 -17.51 9.69
C ILE A 109 -10.25 -18.28 9.88
N SER A 110 -9.69 -18.27 11.10
CA SER A 110 -8.40 -18.90 11.35
C SER A 110 -8.45 -20.42 11.12
N LYS A 111 -9.56 -21.09 11.48
CA LYS A 111 -9.78 -22.51 11.16
C LYS A 111 -9.76 -22.77 9.66
N LEU A 112 -10.46 -21.93 8.88
CA LEU A 112 -10.47 -22.04 7.42
C LEU A 112 -9.06 -21.84 6.85
N LEU A 113 -8.37 -20.78 7.27
CA LEU A 113 -7.01 -20.46 6.82
C LEU A 113 -6.02 -21.57 7.18
N CYS A 114 -6.07 -22.10 8.41
CA CYS A 114 -5.27 -23.26 8.80
C CYS A 114 -5.60 -24.48 7.94
N ALA A 115 -6.87 -24.75 7.63
CA ALA A 115 -7.28 -25.88 6.80
C ALA A 115 -6.72 -25.80 5.37
N THR A 116 -6.53 -24.60 4.82
CA THR A 116 -5.91 -24.43 3.48
C THR A 116 -4.45 -24.88 3.41
N LYS A 117 -3.74 -24.89 4.55
CA LYS A 117 -2.29 -25.12 4.66
C LYS A 117 -1.40 -24.11 3.94
N GLU A 118 -1.96 -23.09 3.29
CA GLU A 118 -1.20 -22.09 2.52
C GLU A 118 -0.42 -21.12 3.42
N LEU A 119 -0.74 -21.07 4.72
CA LEU A 119 -0.07 -20.21 5.71
C LEU A 119 0.74 -21.01 6.75
N LYS A 120 0.98 -22.31 6.52
CA LYS A 120 1.61 -23.21 7.51
C LYS A 120 3.11 -23.47 7.33
N SER A 121 3.68 -23.11 6.18
CA SER A 121 5.11 -23.33 5.88
C SER A 121 5.75 -22.06 5.36
N LYS A 122 7.06 -21.91 5.56
CA LYS A 122 7.85 -20.78 5.03
C LYS A 122 7.70 -20.63 3.50
N ASP A 123 7.59 -21.74 2.79
CA ASP A 123 7.41 -21.76 1.33
C ASP A 123 6.04 -21.24 0.90
N THR A 124 4.98 -21.67 1.55
CA THR A 124 3.62 -21.27 1.18
C THR A 124 3.27 -19.87 1.69
N ILE A 125 3.67 -19.51 2.92
CA ILE A 125 3.31 -18.23 3.53
C ILE A 125 3.99 -17.05 2.85
N SER A 126 5.27 -17.17 2.50
CA SER A 126 6.02 -16.10 1.82
C SER A 126 5.41 -15.77 0.46
N LYS A 127 5.03 -16.80 -0.32
CA LYS A 127 4.33 -16.61 -1.59
C LYS A 127 2.95 -16.00 -1.37
N ARG A 128 2.18 -16.52 -0.41
CA ARG A 128 0.82 -16.04 -0.13
C ARG A 128 0.82 -14.57 0.29
N TYR A 129 1.82 -14.15 1.05
CA TYR A 129 2.02 -12.78 1.48
C TYR A 129 2.40 -11.89 0.29
N ALA A 130 3.40 -12.29 -0.51
CA ALA A 130 3.80 -11.55 -1.72
C ALA A 130 2.64 -11.40 -2.71
N ASP A 131 1.89 -12.47 -2.95
CA ASP A 131 0.73 -12.43 -3.86
C ASP A 131 -0.36 -11.50 -3.35
N THR A 132 -0.66 -11.55 -2.05
CA THR A 132 -1.70 -10.70 -1.45
C THR A 132 -1.28 -9.23 -1.48
N GLU A 133 -0.02 -8.90 -1.17
CA GLU A 133 0.50 -7.54 -1.25
C GLU A 133 0.38 -6.98 -2.67
N LEU A 134 0.80 -7.75 -3.68
CA LEU A 134 0.77 -7.32 -5.08
C LEU A 134 -0.66 -7.21 -5.61
N MET A 135 -1.56 -8.14 -5.26
CA MET A 135 -2.98 -8.05 -5.65
C MET A 135 -3.64 -6.82 -5.02
N VAL A 136 -3.46 -6.60 -3.71
CA VAL A 136 -4.00 -5.42 -3.00
C VAL A 136 -3.44 -4.12 -3.57
N ALA A 137 -2.13 -4.05 -3.80
CA ALA A 137 -1.51 -2.89 -4.41
C ALA A 137 -2.02 -2.66 -5.85
N THR A 138 -2.29 -3.72 -6.61
CA THR A 138 -2.78 -3.60 -7.99
C THR A 138 -4.17 -2.99 -8.04
N PHE A 139 -5.15 -3.52 -7.29
CA PHE A 139 -6.51 -2.97 -7.32
C PHE A 139 -6.66 -1.63 -6.59
N PHE A 140 -5.74 -1.27 -5.70
CA PHE A 140 -5.68 0.08 -5.12
C PHE A 140 -4.98 1.10 -6.01
N GLY A 141 -3.96 0.70 -6.77
CA GLY A 141 -3.08 1.60 -7.51
C GLY A 141 -3.44 1.78 -8.99
N CYS A 142 -3.97 0.75 -9.65
CA CYS A 142 -4.39 0.84 -11.06
C CYS A 142 -5.84 1.38 -11.14
N PRO A 143 -6.24 2.03 -12.25
CA PRO A 143 -7.56 2.66 -12.37
C PRO A 143 -8.71 1.68 -12.10
N ILE A 144 -9.53 1.96 -11.07
CA ILE A 144 -10.66 1.09 -10.70
C ILE A 144 -11.72 1.02 -11.81
N SER A 145 -11.81 2.05 -12.64
CA SER A 145 -12.71 2.10 -13.81
C SER A 145 -12.16 1.36 -15.03
N GLY A 146 -10.87 1.00 -15.04
CA GLY A 146 -10.19 0.44 -16.21
C GLY A 146 -9.77 1.46 -17.27
N PHE A 147 -9.99 2.76 -17.05
CA PHE A 147 -9.64 3.84 -17.98
C PHE A 147 -8.71 4.86 -17.33
N LEU A 148 -7.74 5.39 -18.07
CA LEU A 148 -6.82 6.40 -17.55
C LEU A 148 -7.53 7.73 -17.26
N ASP A 149 -8.54 8.05 -18.05
CA ASP A 149 -9.47 9.14 -17.81
C ASP A 149 -10.72 8.64 -17.06
N PRO A 150 -10.95 9.07 -15.81
CA PRO A 150 -12.15 8.70 -15.07
C PRO A 150 -13.46 9.14 -15.71
N GLU A 151 -13.47 10.23 -16.48
CA GLU A 151 -14.68 10.75 -17.11
C GLU A 151 -15.09 9.90 -18.32
N PHE A 152 -14.11 9.27 -18.98
CA PHE A 152 -14.36 8.40 -20.12
C PHE A 152 -15.20 7.18 -19.76
N HIS A 153 -14.98 6.59 -18.58
CA HIS A 153 -15.77 5.46 -18.10
C HIS A 153 -17.27 5.77 -18.05
N LEU A 154 -17.65 6.97 -17.59
CA LEU A 154 -19.05 7.38 -17.46
C LEU A 154 -19.76 7.54 -18.82
N THR A 155 -18.99 7.78 -19.89
CA THR A 155 -19.51 7.98 -21.25
C THR A 155 -19.41 6.73 -22.12
N ASN A 156 -18.66 5.72 -21.68
CA ASN A 156 -18.46 4.46 -22.39
C ASN A 156 -19.58 3.44 -22.09
N THR A 157 -20.80 3.74 -22.55
CA THR A 157 -21.99 2.90 -22.36
C THR A 157 -22.62 2.49 -23.69
N GLY A 158 -23.21 1.28 -23.77
CA GLY A 158 -24.00 0.83 -24.92
C GLY A 158 -23.30 -0.21 -25.82
N PRO A 159 -23.82 -0.48 -27.03
CA PRO A 159 -23.34 -1.59 -27.87
C PRO A 159 -21.97 -1.36 -28.54
N ASN A 160 -21.47 -0.11 -28.58
CA ASN A 160 -20.18 0.26 -29.20
C ASN A 160 -19.10 0.61 -28.16
N GLN A 161 -19.13 -0.04 -26.99
CA GLN A 161 -18.18 0.22 -25.92
C GLN A 161 -16.74 -0.05 -26.33
N LYS A 162 -15.83 0.86 -25.95
CA LYS A 162 -14.39 0.63 -26.06
C LYS A 162 -13.91 -0.32 -24.95
N PRO A 163 -12.92 -1.19 -25.23
CA PRO A 163 -12.29 -2.00 -24.21
C PRO A 163 -11.59 -1.15 -23.14
N ALA A 164 -11.40 -1.72 -21.95
CA ALA A 164 -10.60 -1.07 -20.90
C ALA A 164 -9.14 -0.85 -21.35
N GLU A 165 -8.60 0.32 -21.05
CA GLU A 165 -7.20 0.67 -21.30
C GLU A 165 -6.26 -0.03 -20.29
N ASP A 166 -6.69 -0.14 -19.04
CA ASP A 166 -5.93 -0.80 -17.96
C ASP A 166 -6.84 -1.71 -17.10
N PRO A 167 -7.04 -2.98 -17.49
CA PRO A 167 -7.92 -3.89 -16.77
C PRO A 167 -7.31 -4.46 -15.47
N ARG A 168 -6.06 -4.11 -15.13
CA ARG A 168 -5.29 -4.78 -14.05
C ARG A 168 -6.00 -4.72 -12.70
N ALA A 169 -6.61 -3.59 -12.36
CA ALA A 169 -7.34 -3.44 -11.09
C ALA A 169 -8.47 -4.47 -10.98
N MET A 170 -9.22 -4.69 -12.06
CA MET A 170 -10.36 -5.63 -12.07
C MET A 170 -9.94 -7.08 -12.20
N ILE A 171 -8.84 -7.38 -12.91
CA ILE A 171 -8.26 -8.74 -12.90
C ILE A 171 -7.78 -9.08 -11.48
N ALA A 172 -7.09 -8.15 -10.82
CA ALA A 172 -6.61 -8.33 -9.44
C ALA A 172 -7.78 -8.47 -8.47
N LEU A 173 -8.84 -7.69 -8.65
CA LEU A 173 -10.01 -7.76 -7.79
C LEU A 173 -10.84 -9.02 -8.03
N ALA A 174 -11.02 -9.45 -9.27
CA ALA A 174 -11.67 -10.72 -9.61
C ALA A 174 -10.89 -11.91 -9.04
N ARG A 175 -9.55 -11.91 -9.17
CA ARG A 175 -8.69 -12.91 -8.55
C ARG A 175 -8.76 -12.83 -7.02
N THR A 176 -8.81 -11.63 -6.43
CA THR A 176 -8.97 -11.46 -4.98
C THR A 176 -10.33 -11.97 -4.50
N LYS A 177 -11.41 -11.65 -5.21
CA LYS A 177 -12.77 -12.15 -4.93
C LYS A 177 -12.83 -13.66 -4.98
N TYR A 178 -12.25 -14.26 -6.01
CA TYR A 178 -12.12 -15.71 -6.14
C TYR A 178 -11.39 -16.31 -4.92
N MET A 179 -10.40 -15.60 -4.37
CA MET A 179 -9.54 -16.10 -3.30
C MET A 179 -9.97 -15.72 -1.88
N HIS A 180 -10.75 -14.65 -1.66
CA HIS A 180 -10.79 -13.94 -0.36
C HIS A 180 -12.04 -13.06 -0.12
N SER A 181 -13.25 -13.60 -0.17
CA SER A 181 -14.40 -12.80 0.28
C SER A 181 -14.36 -12.60 1.81
N LYS A 182 -14.17 -11.33 2.21
CA LYS A 182 -14.39 -10.65 3.51
C LYS A 182 -13.12 -9.94 4.07
N TYR A 183 -13.35 -8.88 4.85
CA TYR A 183 -12.46 -8.15 5.80
C TYR A 183 -11.89 -6.77 5.39
N LYS A 184 -11.66 -5.90 6.42
CA LYS A 184 -11.24 -4.47 6.36
C LYS A 184 -10.29 -4.08 7.53
N ILE A 185 -9.54 -2.96 7.38
CA ILE A 185 -8.37 -2.55 8.21
C ILE A 185 -8.30 -1.02 8.41
N ALA A 186 -7.88 -0.51 9.59
CA ALA A 186 -7.47 0.90 9.79
C ALA A 186 -6.32 1.08 10.82
N TRP A 187 -5.19 1.71 10.42
CA TRP A 187 -3.99 1.97 11.25
C TRP A 187 -3.43 3.41 11.15
N ALA A 188 -3.75 4.12 10.08
CA ALA A 188 -3.16 5.43 9.75
C ALA A 188 -3.30 6.46 10.90
N ARG A 189 -4.44 6.44 11.60
CA ARG A 189 -4.75 7.36 12.71
C ARG A 189 -3.80 7.22 13.90
N ARG A 190 -3.20 6.05 14.12
CA ARG A 190 -2.45 5.77 15.36
C ARG A 190 -0.96 6.05 15.26
N TYR A 191 -0.38 5.84 14.08
CA TYR A 191 1.07 5.81 13.89
C TYR A 191 1.55 6.71 12.74
N GLY A 192 0.63 7.36 12.02
CA GLY A 192 0.93 8.28 10.92
C GLY A 192 1.66 9.54 11.38
N TRP A 193 2.51 10.11 10.52
CA TRP A 193 3.11 11.43 10.79
C TRP A 193 2.05 12.56 10.78
N ARG A 194 0.89 12.30 10.18
CA ARG A 194 -0.34 13.09 10.29
C ARG A 194 -1.55 12.15 10.39
N ASN A 195 -2.63 12.67 10.94
CA ASN A 195 -3.93 12.02 10.84
C ASN A 195 -4.47 12.16 9.41
N LEU A 196 -5.26 11.18 8.98
CA LEU A 196 -6.10 11.32 7.80
C LEU A 196 -7.17 12.37 8.08
N SER A 197 -7.47 13.21 7.09
CA SER A 197 -8.58 14.16 7.18
C SER A 197 -9.92 13.43 7.10
N PRO A 198 -11.04 14.06 7.52
CA PRO A 198 -12.37 13.48 7.32
C PRO A 198 -12.68 13.14 5.85
N LEU A 199 -12.24 14.00 4.91
CA LEU A 199 -12.32 13.75 3.48
C LEU A 199 -11.58 12.48 3.07
N GLU A 200 -10.36 12.28 3.56
CA GLU A 200 -9.57 11.09 3.25
C GLU A 200 -10.17 9.83 3.87
N CYS A 201 -10.66 9.90 5.11
CA CYS A 201 -11.38 8.79 5.75
C CYS A 201 -12.61 8.39 4.94
N HIS A 202 -13.41 9.37 4.49
CA HIS A 202 -14.57 9.12 3.65
C HIS A 202 -14.17 8.53 2.29
N ALA A 203 -13.09 9.03 1.66
CA ALA A 203 -12.56 8.47 0.43
C ALA A 203 -12.10 7.01 0.60
N PHE A 204 -11.38 6.69 1.68
CA PHE A 204 -11.03 5.30 2.01
C PHE A 204 -12.29 4.42 2.15
N TYR A 205 -13.33 4.93 2.81
CA TYR A 205 -14.61 4.23 2.92
C TYR A 205 -15.24 3.97 1.54
N VAL A 206 -15.37 5.00 0.69
CA VAL A 206 -15.96 4.86 -0.66
C VAL A 206 -15.18 3.84 -1.49
N CYS A 207 -13.84 3.90 -1.48
CA CYS A 207 -13.00 2.91 -2.17
C CYS A 207 -13.26 1.48 -1.66
N TRP A 208 -13.22 1.26 -0.35
CA TRP A 208 -13.40 -0.08 0.22
C TRP A 208 -14.83 -0.58 0.10
N ALA A 209 -15.82 0.30 0.14
CA ALA A 209 -17.21 -0.05 -0.12
C ALA A 209 -17.39 -0.50 -1.57
N GLU A 210 -16.81 0.23 -2.53
CA GLU A 210 -16.84 -0.16 -3.95
C GLU A 210 -16.13 -1.49 -4.20
N ILE A 211 -14.93 -1.67 -3.65
CA ILE A 211 -14.20 -2.94 -3.68
C ILE A 211 -15.07 -4.07 -3.13
N GLY A 212 -15.70 -3.86 -1.97
CA GLY A 212 -16.59 -4.85 -1.35
C GLY A 212 -17.79 -5.21 -2.22
N ARG A 213 -18.43 -4.22 -2.85
CA ARG A 213 -19.57 -4.44 -3.77
C ARG A 213 -19.15 -5.27 -4.99
N ARG A 214 -18.01 -4.96 -5.59
CA ARG A 214 -17.44 -5.75 -6.71
C ARG A 214 -17.07 -7.17 -6.27
N MET A 215 -16.63 -7.33 -5.03
CA MET A 215 -16.44 -8.65 -4.39
C MET A 215 -17.75 -9.37 -4.04
N ALA A 216 -18.92 -8.80 -4.36
CA ALA A 216 -20.25 -9.31 -4.04
C ALA A 216 -20.52 -9.47 -2.53
N ILE A 217 -19.84 -8.69 -1.70
CA ILE A 217 -20.13 -8.59 -0.27
C ILE A 217 -21.45 -7.83 -0.12
N GLN A 218 -22.43 -8.49 0.51
CA GLN A 218 -23.74 -7.91 0.81
C GLN A 218 -23.69 -7.11 2.10
N ASP A 219 -24.71 -6.28 2.32
CA ASP A 219 -24.96 -5.58 3.59
C ASP A 219 -23.78 -4.71 4.07
N ILE A 220 -23.09 -4.04 3.13
CA ILE A 220 -22.05 -3.07 3.46
C ILE A 220 -22.73 -1.82 4.04
N PRO A 221 -22.40 -1.40 5.27
CA PRO A 221 -22.97 -0.20 5.87
C PRO A 221 -22.77 1.05 5.00
N ASP A 222 -23.78 1.93 4.93
CA ASP A 222 -23.84 3.05 3.99
C ASP A 222 -22.95 4.25 4.34
N SER A 223 -22.41 4.31 5.55
CA SER A 223 -21.48 5.35 5.98
C SER A 223 -20.23 4.80 6.65
N PHE A 224 -19.20 5.64 6.74
CA PHE A 224 -17.97 5.29 7.46
C PHE A 224 -18.24 5.05 8.95
N GLU A 225 -19.12 5.84 9.57
CA GLU A 225 -19.49 5.75 10.97
C GLU A 225 -20.23 4.44 11.26
N ALA A 226 -21.22 4.09 10.42
CA ALA A 226 -21.96 2.83 10.54
C ALA A 226 -21.06 1.61 10.32
N LEU A 227 -20.09 1.72 9.39
CA LEU A 227 -19.08 0.69 9.20
C LEU A 227 -18.15 0.54 10.41
N GLU A 228 -17.74 1.64 11.03
CA GLU A 228 -16.89 1.61 12.23
C GLU A 228 -17.62 0.96 13.41
N GLU A 229 -18.89 1.30 13.61
CA GLU A 229 -19.74 0.71 14.65
C GLU A 229 -19.97 -0.79 14.42
N TRP A 230 -20.37 -1.17 13.20
CA TRP A 230 -20.51 -2.57 12.80
C TRP A 230 -19.21 -3.35 13.02
N SER A 231 -18.06 -2.77 12.66
CA SER A 231 -16.76 -3.41 12.83
C SER A 231 -16.46 -3.65 14.31
N LYS A 232 -16.67 -2.67 15.18
CA LYS A 232 -16.43 -2.80 16.63
C LYS A 232 -17.30 -3.89 17.23
N GLU A 233 -18.57 -3.94 16.84
CA GLU A 233 -19.49 -4.97 17.34
C GLU A 233 -19.14 -6.36 16.82
N TYR A 234 -18.77 -6.47 15.54
CA TYR A 234 -18.29 -7.73 14.96
C TYR A 234 -17.03 -8.24 15.67
N GLU A 235 -16.04 -7.35 15.91
CA GLU A 235 -14.83 -7.67 16.66
C GLU A 235 -15.17 -8.17 18.07
N ARG A 236 -16.05 -7.46 18.80
CA ARG A 236 -16.49 -7.83 20.15
C ARG A 236 -17.16 -9.20 20.21
N GLN A 237 -17.96 -9.55 19.21
CA GLN A 237 -18.71 -10.80 19.18
C GLN A 237 -17.88 -12.00 18.70
N ASN A 238 -16.94 -11.78 17.78
CA ASN A 238 -16.31 -12.88 17.02
C ASN A 238 -14.81 -13.06 17.32
N MET A 239 -14.11 -12.05 17.85
CA MET A 239 -12.70 -12.20 18.23
C MET A 239 -12.59 -12.84 19.61
N VAL A 240 -12.50 -14.17 19.61
CA VAL A 240 -12.39 -14.98 20.83
C VAL A 240 -11.16 -15.88 20.77
N PRO A 241 -10.56 -16.24 21.93
CA PRO A 241 -9.40 -17.13 21.99
C PRO A 241 -9.63 -18.47 21.28
N ALA A 242 -8.69 -18.88 20.43
CA ALA A 242 -8.68 -20.21 19.84
C ALA A 242 -7.26 -20.64 19.43
N ASP A 243 -6.97 -21.94 19.52
CA ASP A 243 -5.65 -22.49 19.15
C ASP A 243 -5.30 -22.23 17.69
N SER A 244 -6.29 -22.26 16.79
CA SER A 244 -6.09 -21.94 15.37
C SER A 244 -5.67 -20.48 15.16
N ASN A 245 -6.11 -19.56 16.02
CA ASN A 245 -5.70 -18.15 15.98
C ASN A 245 -4.21 -18.04 16.37
N HIS A 246 -3.83 -18.73 17.44
CA HIS A 246 -2.46 -18.73 17.95
C HIS A 246 -1.48 -19.35 16.94
N GLU A 247 -1.83 -20.53 16.38
CA GLU A 247 -1.03 -21.23 15.38
C GLU A 247 -0.76 -20.33 14.17
N LEU A 248 -1.81 -19.72 13.61
CA LEU A 248 -1.71 -18.90 12.40
C LEU A 248 -0.90 -17.61 12.63
N ALA A 249 -1.12 -16.97 13.78
CA ALA A 249 -0.37 -15.80 14.16
C ALA A 249 1.12 -16.11 14.38
N GLY A 250 1.44 -17.29 14.93
CA GLY A 250 2.81 -17.77 15.09
C GLY A 250 3.55 -17.84 13.76
N TYR A 251 2.96 -18.52 12.76
CA TYR A 251 3.57 -18.60 11.42
C TYR A 251 3.78 -17.24 10.78
N THR A 252 2.84 -16.31 10.96
CA THR A 252 2.94 -14.96 10.37
C THR A 252 3.97 -14.09 11.08
N LEU A 253 4.12 -14.20 12.40
CA LEU A 253 5.19 -13.54 13.15
C LEU A 253 6.56 -14.09 12.76
N ASP A 254 6.68 -15.40 12.54
CA ASP A 254 7.90 -16.02 12.05
C ASP A 254 8.29 -15.54 10.66
N GLU A 255 7.32 -15.36 9.76
CA GLU A 255 7.55 -14.80 8.43
C GLU A 255 7.95 -13.31 8.50
N LEU A 256 7.23 -12.49 9.29
CA LEU A 256 7.52 -11.06 9.45
C LEU A 256 8.94 -10.83 10.00
N LEU A 257 9.42 -11.74 10.84
CA LEU A 257 10.71 -11.68 11.51
C LEU A 257 11.74 -12.63 10.90
N CYS A 258 11.50 -13.15 9.69
CA CYS A 258 12.37 -14.17 9.09
C CYS A 258 13.81 -13.68 8.85
N ALA A 259 13.97 -12.38 8.57
CA ALA A 259 15.27 -11.74 8.39
C ALA A 259 15.95 -11.34 9.71
N MET A 260 15.27 -11.50 10.86
CA MET A 260 15.80 -11.13 12.16
C MET A 260 16.66 -12.26 12.74
N PRO A 261 17.91 -12.00 13.16
CA PRO A 261 18.75 -13.03 13.76
C PRO A 261 18.12 -13.64 15.02
N GLU A 262 18.32 -14.95 15.22
CA GLU A 262 17.95 -15.62 16.47
C GLU A 262 18.97 -15.36 17.59
N ALA A 263 20.19 -14.97 17.22
CA ALA A 263 21.26 -14.64 18.15
C ALA A 263 20.82 -13.59 19.18
N PHE A 264 21.24 -13.79 20.43
CA PHE A 264 20.91 -12.93 21.58
C PHE A 264 19.41 -12.75 21.85
N GLY A 265 18.55 -13.62 21.31
CA GLY A 265 17.10 -13.53 21.49
C GLY A 265 16.46 -12.35 20.76
N LEU A 266 17.12 -11.79 19.73
CA LEU A 266 16.60 -10.65 18.96
C LEU A 266 15.25 -10.97 18.32
N LYS A 267 15.11 -12.13 17.69
CA LYS A 267 13.83 -12.58 17.12
C LYS A 267 12.71 -12.66 18.17
N ALA A 268 12.99 -13.21 19.35
CA ALA A 268 12.03 -13.28 20.45
C ALA A 268 11.64 -11.89 20.97
N PHE A 269 12.59 -10.95 21.02
CA PHE A 269 12.30 -9.54 21.30
C PHE A 269 11.43 -8.90 20.20
N GLY A 270 11.71 -9.19 18.93
CA GLY A 270 10.90 -8.77 17.78
C GLY A 270 9.45 -9.23 17.88
N VAL A 271 9.21 -10.48 18.30
CA VAL A 271 7.85 -11.01 18.55
C VAL A 271 7.13 -10.15 19.59
N ARG A 272 7.79 -9.83 20.70
CA ARG A 272 7.21 -8.99 21.77
C ARG A 272 6.90 -7.58 21.28
N VAL A 273 7.76 -7.00 20.44
CA VAL A 273 7.52 -5.70 19.80
C VAL A 273 6.29 -5.77 18.87
N SER A 274 6.17 -6.80 18.05
CA SER A 274 5.00 -7.01 17.18
C SER A 274 3.71 -7.15 17.99
N VAL A 275 3.75 -7.89 19.11
CA VAL A 275 2.59 -8.01 20.02
C VAL A 275 2.19 -6.66 20.64
N CYS A 276 3.15 -5.77 20.93
CA CYS A 276 2.84 -4.41 21.42
C CYS A 276 2.08 -3.55 20.40
N LEU A 277 2.20 -3.85 19.11
CA LEU A 277 1.53 -3.12 18.03
C LEU A 277 0.09 -3.58 17.80
N MET A 278 -0.27 -4.77 18.27
CA MET A 278 -1.62 -5.33 18.16
C MET A 278 -2.59 -4.66 19.13
N ASP A 279 -3.86 -4.61 18.75
CA ASP A 279 -4.94 -4.23 19.67
C ASP A 279 -5.15 -5.32 20.73
N ASP A 280 -5.64 -4.93 21.91
CA ASP A 280 -5.72 -5.84 23.05
C ASP A 280 -6.68 -7.02 22.78
N ILE A 281 -7.82 -6.80 22.12
CA ILE A 281 -8.76 -7.86 21.70
C ILE A 281 -8.14 -8.85 20.70
N VAL A 282 -7.31 -8.36 19.79
CA VAL A 282 -6.60 -9.17 18.78
C VAL A 282 -5.53 -10.02 19.46
N ARG A 283 -4.73 -9.41 20.34
CA ARG A 283 -3.74 -10.11 21.16
C ARG A 283 -4.37 -11.22 21.99
N GLU A 284 -5.49 -10.93 22.65
CA GLU A 284 -6.24 -11.89 23.48
C GLU A 284 -6.82 -13.02 22.64
N GLY A 285 -7.44 -12.71 21.51
CA GLY A 285 -7.95 -13.70 20.56
C GLY A 285 -6.87 -14.66 20.05
N MET A 286 -5.63 -14.19 19.92
CA MET A 286 -4.47 -15.03 19.53
C MET A 286 -3.69 -15.60 20.71
N MET A 287 -4.20 -15.45 21.94
CA MET A 287 -3.61 -16.02 23.17
C MET A 287 -2.17 -15.55 23.48
N TYR A 288 -1.77 -14.37 23.00
CA TYR A 288 -0.46 -13.81 23.33
C TYR A 288 -0.46 -13.12 24.71
N PRO A 289 0.61 -13.24 25.50
CA PRO A 289 0.68 -12.60 26.81
C PRO A 289 0.73 -11.07 26.69
N LYS A 290 0.14 -10.40 27.67
CA LYS A 290 0.20 -8.94 27.80
C LYS A 290 1.66 -8.53 27.99
N GLN A 291 2.13 -7.60 27.16
CA GLN A 291 3.49 -7.08 27.24
C GLN A 291 3.62 -6.01 28.33
N PRO A 292 4.83 -5.84 28.94
CA PRO A 292 5.06 -4.79 29.93
C PRO A 292 4.68 -3.41 29.40
N TRP A 293 4.04 -2.59 30.24
CA TRP A 293 3.54 -1.28 29.84
C TRP A 293 4.67 -0.38 29.29
N LEU A 294 5.87 -0.47 29.88
CA LEU A 294 7.04 0.30 29.45
C LEU A 294 7.45 -0.08 28.01
N LEU A 295 7.45 -1.36 27.66
CA LEU A 295 7.76 -1.80 26.29
C LEU A 295 6.70 -1.28 25.31
N LYS A 296 5.41 -1.39 25.64
CA LYS A 296 4.31 -0.87 24.82
C LYS A 296 4.41 0.65 24.64
N ALA A 297 4.76 1.38 25.71
CA ALA A 297 4.97 2.82 25.68
C ALA A 297 6.19 3.21 24.84
N SER A 298 7.31 2.50 24.96
CA SER A 298 8.52 2.73 24.17
C SER A 298 8.30 2.49 22.68
N VAL A 299 7.60 1.40 22.31
CA VAL A 299 7.27 1.13 20.90
C VAL A 299 6.37 2.24 20.32
N ARG A 300 5.36 2.68 21.08
CA ARG A 300 4.51 3.82 20.68
C ARG A 300 5.30 5.13 20.57
N GLY A 301 6.18 5.40 21.53
CA GLY A 301 7.05 6.56 21.54
C GLY A 301 8.00 6.57 20.35
N LEU A 302 8.58 5.42 20.00
CA LEU A 302 9.42 5.26 18.81
C LEU A 302 8.65 5.57 17.53
N LEU A 303 7.46 4.98 17.35
CA LEU A 303 6.64 5.24 16.15
C LEU A 303 6.18 6.71 16.08
N ALA A 304 5.80 7.30 17.20
CA ALA A 304 5.47 8.72 17.29
C ALA A 304 6.70 9.60 16.95
N GLY A 305 7.88 9.22 17.44
CA GLY A 305 9.16 9.88 17.13
C GLY A 305 9.54 9.76 15.66
N VAL A 306 9.34 8.59 15.04
CA VAL A 306 9.51 8.39 13.59
C VAL A 306 8.54 9.29 12.81
N GLY A 307 7.26 9.34 13.22
CA GLY A 307 6.27 10.23 12.63
C GLY A 307 6.65 11.71 12.75
N PHE A 308 7.11 12.13 13.94
CA PHE A 308 7.62 13.48 14.18
C PHE A 308 8.82 13.79 13.29
N PHE A 309 9.82 12.91 13.26
CA PHE A 309 11.01 13.11 12.46
C PHE A 309 10.70 13.22 10.96
N GLN A 310 9.84 12.33 10.47
CA GLN A 310 9.35 12.38 9.10
C GLN A 310 8.66 13.71 8.81
N ARG A 311 7.75 14.15 9.68
CA ARG A 311 6.97 15.38 9.50
C ARG A 311 7.83 16.65 9.39
N TRP A 312 8.92 16.72 10.15
CA TRP A 312 9.67 17.97 10.34
C TRP A 312 11.00 18.02 9.62
N PHE A 313 11.66 16.87 9.39
CA PHE A 313 13.04 16.86 8.90
C PHE A 313 13.22 16.16 7.55
N MET A 314 12.31 15.28 7.14
CA MET A 314 12.44 14.57 5.87
C MET A 314 11.68 15.29 4.76
N LEU A 315 12.27 15.45 3.58
CA LEU A 315 11.56 15.95 2.40
C LEU A 315 10.43 14.99 1.94
N PRO A 316 9.39 15.49 1.23
CA PRO A 316 8.38 14.63 0.65
C PRO A 316 8.95 13.74 -0.46
N ARG A 317 8.33 12.58 -0.68
CA ARG A 317 8.73 11.65 -1.75
C ARG A 317 8.54 12.28 -3.13
N ARG A 318 9.46 11.95 -4.05
CA ARG A 318 9.38 12.38 -5.46
C ARG A 318 8.23 11.66 -6.16
N GLN A 319 7.62 12.34 -7.14
CA GLN A 319 6.52 11.77 -7.94
C GLN A 319 6.96 10.51 -8.70
N SER A 320 8.20 10.51 -9.19
CA SER A 320 8.80 9.42 -9.97
C SER A 320 9.21 8.19 -9.16
N SER A 321 9.12 8.22 -7.83
CA SER A 321 9.43 7.08 -6.97
C SER A 321 8.50 7.06 -5.77
N PRO A 322 7.22 6.69 -5.96
CA PRO A 322 6.25 6.63 -4.87
C PRO A 322 6.62 5.55 -3.84
N GLY A 323 7.48 4.59 -4.18
CA GLY A 323 7.76 3.44 -3.32
C GLY A 323 6.52 2.57 -3.14
N TYR A 324 5.64 2.56 -4.13
CA TYR A 324 4.48 1.69 -4.19
C TYR A 324 4.88 0.29 -4.67
N PRO A 325 4.28 -0.81 -4.18
CA PRO A 325 4.74 -2.18 -4.50
C PRO A 325 4.66 -2.55 -5.98
N VAL A 326 3.73 -1.96 -6.73
CA VAL A 326 3.49 -2.22 -8.16
C VAL A 326 3.74 -0.96 -9.01
N ASP A 327 4.08 -1.14 -10.28
CA ASP A 327 4.13 -0.05 -11.25
C ASP A 327 2.73 0.24 -11.78
N ILE A 328 2.25 1.47 -11.52
CA ILE A 328 0.93 1.93 -11.95
C ILE A 328 0.91 2.40 -13.40
N ARG A 329 2.07 2.59 -14.03
CA ARG A 329 2.13 2.91 -15.47
C ARG A 329 1.70 1.70 -16.27
N LEU A 330 1.17 1.95 -17.48
CA LEU A 330 0.94 0.88 -18.43
C LEU A 330 2.30 0.21 -18.73
N PRO A 331 2.38 -1.13 -18.72
CA PRO A 331 3.61 -1.80 -19.09
C PRO A 331 3.93 -1.53 -20.56
N GLU A 332 5.23 -1.49 -20.85
CA GLU A 332 5.72 -1.43 -22.22
C GLU A 332 5.36 -2.75 -22.92
N GLU A 333 4.86 -2.67 -24.15
CA GLU A 333 4.62 -3.86 -24.97
C GLU A 333 5.97 -4.50 -25.28
N ASP A 334 6.08 -5.81 -25.03
CA ASP A 334 7.32 -6.52 -25.29
C ASP A 334 7.60 -6.50 -26.79
N ALA A 335 8.80 -6.10 -27.20
CA ALA A 335 9.16 -5.91 -28.61
C ALA A 335 9.04 -7.20 -29.45
N ASN A 336 8.97 -8.35 -28.78
CA ASN A 336 8.78 -9.67 -29.37
C ASN A 336 7.31 -10.13 -29.46
N GLY A 337 6.34 -9.25 -29.18
CA GLY A 337 4.91 -9.55 -29.28
C GLY A 337 4.37 -10.49 -28.20
N GLY A 338 5.16 -10.76 -27.15
CA GLY A 338 4.76 -11.60 -26.03
C GLY A 338 3.82 -10.89 -25.04
N CYS A 339 3.05 -11.67 -24.30
CA CYS A 339 2.25 -11.18 -23.17
C CYS A 339 3.14 -10.49 -22.11
N PRO A 340 2.86 -9.24 -21.70
CA PRO A 340 3.68 -8.53 -20.72
C PRO A 340 3.62 -9.24 -19.36
N ARG A 341 4.79 -9.48 -18.76
CA ARG A 341 4.93 -9.94 -17.38
C ARG A 341 5.28 -8.78 -16.47
N LEU A 342 4.65 -8.75 -15.30
CA LEU A 342 4.84 -7.71 -14.31
C LEU A 342 5.95 -8.09 -13.34
N TYR A 343 6.64 -7.06 -12.85
CA TYR A 343 7.67 -7.16 -11.83
C TYR A 343 7.33 -6.20 -10.68
N PRO A 344 7.44 -6.63 -9.42
CA PRO A 344 7.31 -5.72 -8.29
C PRO A 344 8.36 -4.59 -8.30
N ASN A 345 8.06 -3.48 -7.62
CA ASN A 345 9.03 -2.40 -7.38
C ASN A 345 9.81 -2.59 -6.07
N LYS A 346 9.36 -3.52 -5.24
CA LYS A 346 9.91 -3.82 -3.91
C LYS A 346 9.94 -5.31 -3.68
N TRP A 347 10.99 -5.76 -3.01
CA TRP A 347 11.27 -7.17 -2.78
C TRP A 347 11.12 -7.49 -1.30
N ALA A 348 10.34 -8.53 -1.00
CA ALA A 348 10.32 -9.14 0.33
C ALA A 348 11.67 -9.86 0.59
N ALA A 349 11.87 -10.29 1.84
CA ALA A 349 13.06 -11.05 2.23
C ALA A 349 13.26 -12.30 1.35
N ARG A 350 12.16 -12.95 0.97
CA ARG A 350 12.14 -13.94 -0.11
C ARG A 350 11.72 -13.28 -1.42
N PRO A 351 12.60 -13.24 -2.45
CA PRO A 351 12.40 -12.38 -3.62
C PRO A 351 11.50 -13.02 -4.69
N TRP A 352 10.21 -13.22 -4.38
CA TRP A 352 9.22 -13.67 -5.37
C TRP A 352 9.11 -12.67 -6.53
N TYR A 353 9.05 -13.21 -7.75
CA TYR A 353 8.91 -12.45 -9.01
C TYR A 353 10.06 -11.49 -9.32
N ARG A 354 11.22 -11.69 -8.72
CA ARG A 354 12.38 -10.84 -8.95
C ARG A 354 13.21 -11.34 -10.14
N PRO A 355 13.55 -10.48 -11.12
CA PRO A 355 14.43 -10.87 -12.22
C PRO A 355 15.79 -11.36 -11.75
N GLU A 356 16.34 -12.33 -12.47
CA GLU A 356 17.71 -12.78 -12.27
C GLU A 356 18.71 -11.70 -12.71
N PRO A 357 19.83 -11.54 -12.00
CA PRO A 357 20.83 -10.55 -12.34
C PRO A 357 21.48 -10.89 -13.68
N THR A 358 21.33 -10.00 -14.67
CA THR A 358 21.94 -10.16 -16.02
C THR A 358 23.42 -9.79 -16.06
N SER A 359 23.89 -9.00 -15.09
CA SER A 359 25.29 -8.56 -14.97
C SER A 359 26.04 -9.34 -13.90
N THR A 360 27.31 -9.65 -14.16
CA THR A 360 28.24 -10.27 -13.22
C THR A 360 28.35 -9.49 -11.90
N PHE A 361 28.41 -8.16 -11.96
CA PHE A 361 28.43 -7.32 -10.76
C PHE A 361 27.12 -7.44 -9.97
N GLY A 362 25.98 -7.49 -10.69
CA GLY A 362 24.66 -7.73 -10.10
C GLY A 362 24.62 -9.07 -9.36
N TYR A 363 25.14 -10.13 -9.98
CA TYR A 363 25.19 -11.46 -9.36
C TYR A 363 25.99 -11.47 -8.04
N TYR A 364 27.19 -10.89 -8.02
CA TYR A 364 28.00 -10.83 -6.79
C TYR A 364 27.38 -9.94 -5.71
N LYS A 365 26.74 -8.83 -6.11
CA LYS A 365 25.98 -7.97 -5.21
C LYS A 365 24.83 -8.74 -4.56
N GLU A 366 24.03 -9.47 -5.34
CA GLU A 366 22.93 -10.27 -4.80
C GLU A 366 23.44 -11.38 -3.89
N LYS A 367 24.52 -12.06 -4.28
CA LYS A 367 25.15 -13.08 -3.46
C LYS A 367 25.64 -12.52 -2.12
N LEU A 368 26.17 -11.30 -2.11
CA LEU A 368 26.52 -10.59 -0.88
C LEU A 368 25.28 -10.27 -0.04
N LEU A 369 24.19 -9.79 -0.64
CA LEU A 369 22.94 -9.48 0.05
C LEU A 369 22.32 -10.73 0.71
N VAL A 370 22.36 -11.87 0.04
CA VAL A 370 21.97 -13.16 0.63
C VAL A 370 22.91 -13.54 1.78
N LYS A 371 24.23 -13.38 1.61
CA LYS A 371 25.22 -13.72 2.64
C LYS A 371 25.06 -12.88 3.91
N VAL A 372 24.68 -11.61 3.80
CA VAL A 372 24.42 -10.74 4.97
C VAL A 372 23.01 -10.87 5.53
N GLY A 373 22.19 -11.79 4.99
CA GLY A 373 20.83 -12.07 5.48
C GLY A 373 19.78 -11.04 5.06
N TRP A 374 20.07 -10.18 4.07
CA TRP A 374 19.10 -9.24 3.54
C TRP A 374 18.02 -9.93 2.70
N TYR A 375 18.42 -10.99 1.97
CA TYR A 375 17.52 -11.91 1.29
C TYR A 375 17.75 -13.34 1.77
N THR A 376 16.69 -14.15 1.78
CA THR A 376 16.78 -15.55 2.22
C THR A 376 17.44 -16.44 1.17
N GLU A 377 17.26 -16.13 -0.11
CA GLU A 377 17.81 -16.91 -1.23
C GLU A 377 17.98 -16.04 -2.48
N MET A 378 18.72 -16.57 -3.46
CA MET A 378 18.90 -15.92 -4.76
C MET A 378 17.61 -15.99 -5.59
N PRO A 379 17.33 -14.97 -6.42
CA PRO A 379 16.27 -15.07 -7.43
C PRO A 379 16.53 -16.26 -8.36
N GLY A 380 15.44 -16.92 -8.78
CA GLY A 380 15.52 -18.06 -9.70
C GLY A 380 14.14 -18.51 -10.19
N PRO A 381 14.10 -19.52 -11.07
CA PRO A 381 12.86 -19.98 -11.71
C PRO A 381 11.79 -20.50 -10.73
N HIS A 382 12.22 -21.10 -9.62
CA HIS A 382 11.32 -21.57 -8.55
C HIS A 382 10.60 -20.42 -7.83
N LEU A 383 11.17 -19.20 -7.86
CA LEU A 383 10.56 -17.97 -7.37
C LEU A 383 9.89 -17.14 -8.47
N ARG A 384 9.71 -17.72 -9.68
CA ARG A 384 9.11 -17.05 -10.84
C ARG A 384 9.88 -15.79 -11.25
N SER A 385 11.20 -15.90 -11.39
CA SER A 385 12.07 -14.79 -11.83
C SER A 385 11.69 -14.17 -13.18
N SER A 386 10.90 -14.87 -14.01
CA SER A 386 10.30 -14.35 -15.24
C SER A 386 9.15 -13.35 -15.02
N GLY A 387 8.77 -13.07 -13.78
CA GLY A 387 7.67 -12.16 -13.43
C GLY A 387 6.32 -12.87 -13.38
N TYR A 388 5.26 -12.10 -13.11
CA TYR A 388 3.91 -12.63 -12.89
C TYR A 388 2.88 -12.02 -13.83
N ARG A 389 1.79 -12.77 -14.02
CA ARG A 389 0.51 -12.23 -14.48
C ARG A 389 -0.50 -12.32 -13.35
N ILE A 390 -1.47 -11.41 -13.35
CA ILE A 390 -2.37 -11.22 -12.20
C ILE A 390 -3.30 -12.43 -12.04
N GLU A 391 -3.76 -13.01 -13.14
CA GLU A 391 -4.61 -14.20 -13.16
C GLU A 391 -3.88 -15.48 -12.69
N GLU A 392 -2.55 -15.52 -12.81
CA GLU A 392 -1.70 -16.65 -12.39
C GLU A 392 -1.40 -16.65 -10.88
N MET A 393 -1.61 -15.51 -10.19
CA MET A 393 -1.24 -15.33 -8.78
C MET A 393 -2.05 -16.23 -7.84
N GLY A 394 -1.45 -16.64 -6.73
CA GLY A 394 -2.03 -17.58 -5.77
C GLY A 394 -1.19 -18.86 -5.58
N PRO A 395 -1.73 -19.88 -4.89
CA PRO A 395 -1.06 -21.16 -4.70
C PRO A 395 -0.63 -21.78 -6.03
N LEU A 396 0.56 -22.39 -6.07
CA LEU A 396 1.14 -22.95 -7.31
C LEU A 396 0.21 -23.96 -8.01
N LYS A 397 -0.58 -24.72 -7.24
CA LYS A 397 -1.57 -25.67 -7.78
C LYS A 397 -2.70 -25.00 -8.59
N PHE A 398 -2.94 -23.71 -8.40
CA PHE A 398 -3.99 -22.94 -9.08
C PHE A 398 -3.43 -21.90 -10.06
N GLU A 399 -2.13 -21.97 -10.36
CA GLU A 399 -1.44 -21.05 -11.27
C GLU A 399 -1.94 -21.16 -12.71
N ASN A 400 -2.52 -22.30 -13.09
CA ASN A 400 -3.07 -22.53 -14.43
C ASN A 400 -4.60 -22.74 -14.42
N ALA A 401 -5.26 -22.46 -13.29
CA ALA A 401 -6.68 -22.79 -13.08
C ALA A 401 -7.55 -21.53 -12.94
N GLY A 402 -8.75 -21.59 -13.53
CA GLY A 402 -9.79 -20.56 -13.37
C GLY A 402 -9.51 -19.25 -14.09
N HIS A 403 -8.58 -19.22 -15.06
CA HIS A 403 -8.23 -17.98 -15.78
C HIS A 403 -9.40 -17.45 -16.60
N GLU A 404 -10.17 -18.34 -17.23
CA GLU A 404 -11.34 -17.94 -18.00
C GLU A 404 -12.42 -17.31 -17.12
N ASP A 405 -12.65 -17.90 -15.94
CA ASP A 405 -13.59 -17.38 -14.96
C ASP A 405 -13.14 -16.03 -14.39
N VAL A 406 -11.85 -15.88 -14.10
CA VAL A 406 -11.26 -14.61 -13.64
C VAL A 406 -11.44 -13.51 -14.68
N MET A 407 -11.16 -13.79 -15.96
CA MET A 407 -11.30 -12.81 -17.03
C MET A 407 -12.76 -12.46 -17.31
N ARG A 408 -13.65 -13.46 -17.29
CA ARG A 408 -15.10 -13.24 -17.43
C ARG A 408 -15.64 -12.37 -16.31
N GLU A 409 -15.24 -12.66 -15.07
CA GLU A 409 -15.67 -11.89 -13.91
C GLU A 409 -15.09 -10.48 -13.90
N ALA A 410 -13.83 -10.31 -14.31
CA ALA A 410 -13.21 -9.00 -14.44
C ALA A 410 -13.90 -8.14 -15.52
N ALA A 411 -14.25 -8.72 -16.68
CA ALA A 411 -15.05 -8.04 -17.70
C ALA A 411 -16.45 -7.67 -17.18
N ARG A 412 -17.08 -8.54 -16.39
CA ARG A 412 -18.37 -8.27 -15.74
C ARG A 412 -18.29 -7.10 -14.75
N MET A 413 -17.21 -7.03 -13.96
CA MET A 413 -16.98 -5.91 -13.02
C MET A 413 -16.67 -4.59 -13.74
N LEU A 414 -15.99 -4.63 -14.89
CA LEU A 414 -15.68 -3.46 -15.72
C LEU A 414 -16.88 -2.96 -16.51
N GLY A 415 -17.82 -3.84 -16.85
CA GLY A 415 -18.91 -3.52 -17.78
C GLY A 415 -18.46 -3.36 -19.24
N CYS A 416 -17.25 -3.84 -19.58
CA CYS A 416 -16.69 -3.83 -20.94
C CYS A 416 -15.75 -5.05 -21.14
N PRO A 417 -15.44 -5.44 -22.40
CA PRO A 417 -14.56 -6.58 -22.67
C PRO A 417 -13.10 -6.27 -22.31
N ILE A 418 -12.36 -7.32 -21.91
CA ILE A 418 -10.91 -7.27 -21.70
C ILE A 418 -10.22 -7.70 -22.99
N THR A 419 -9.46 -6.79 -23.60
CA THR A 419 -8.76 -7.04 -24.87
C THR A 419 -7.25 -6.81 -24.75
N GLY A 420 -6.53 -7.12 -25.83
CA GLY A 420 -5.09 -6.84 -25.94
C GLY A 420 -4.23 -7.77 -25.07
N PRO A 421 -3.08 -7.27 -24.56
CA PRO A 421 -2.06 -8.10 -23.88
C PRO A 421 -2.54 -8.80 -22.59
N TRP A 422 -3.67 -8.35 -22.04
CA TRP A 422 -4.26 -8.89 -20.81
C TRP A 422 -5.34 -9.95 -21.07
N SER A 423 -5.77 -10.13 -22.31
CA SER A 423 -6.82 -11.07 -22.68
C SER A 423 -6.34 -12.53 -22.71
N LEU A 424 -7.29 -13.47 -22.69
CA LEU A 424 -7.01 -14.89 -22.87
C LEU A 424 -6.45 -15.21 -24.27
N GLU A 425 -6.81 -14.42 -25.29
CA GLU A 425 -6.31 -14.57 -26.66
C GLU A 425 -4.87 -14.11 -26.76
N GLY A 426 -4.53 -12.99 -26.12
CA GLY A 426 -3.14 -12.54 -25.98
C GLY A 426 -2.25 -13.60 -25.35
N ARG A 427 -2.78 -14.43 -24.44
CA ARG A 427 -2.06 -15.56 -23.83
C ARG A 427 -1.78 -16.70 -24.81
N LYS A 428 -2.69 -16.97 -25.77
CA LYS A 428 -2.54 -18.09 -26.72
C LYS A 428 -1.57 -17.78 -27.86
N GLY A 429 -1.18 -16.52 -28.04
CA GLY A 429 -0.24 -16.06 -29.07
C GLY A 429 1.24 -16.23 -28.75
N THR A 430 1.60 -16.98 -27.69
CA THR A 430 2.99 -17.31 -27.30
C THR A 430 3.37 -18.73 -27.64
#